data_AF-A0A6N2ZSP1-F1
#
_entry.id   AF-A0A6N2ZSP1-F1
#
_cell.length_a   1.000
_cell.length_b   1.000
_cell.length_c   1.000
_cell.angle_alpha   90.00
_cell.angle_beta   90.00
_cell.angle_gamma   90.00
#
_symmetry.space_group_name_H-M   'P 1'
#
loop_
_entity.id
_entity.type
_entity.pdbx_description
1 polymer ?
#
loop_
_entity_poly.entity_id
_entity_poly.type
_entity_poly.pdbx_seq_one_letter_code
_entity_poly.pdbx_strand_id
1 'polypeptide(L)'
;MSETIVDLNFLEAGVQCFPMYHYEERKIESKTLFDDAEDTIQNNYIRRDAISDFISERCRKAYGPHVSKEDIFYYVYGILHSTEYRTAFAADLKKMLPRIPLVDEALDFWSFSKAGRNLAELHLNYENRPSATGVIVTYNTIPQSEIEKVMQSGEMETINYQVEKMRFPSKTDKSKIIYNSQITIENIPATAYEYIVNGKSAIEWIMERYAVITHKDSGITNNPNDWATEHDNPRYILDLLLSVILLSIEMMEIVNGLPKLTF
;
A
#
# COMPACT_ATOMS: atom_id res chain seq x y z
N MET A 1 -2.23 0.30 -5.28
CA MET A 1 -3.54 -0.39 -5.26
C MET A 1 -4.29 0.10 -4.03
N SER A 2 -5.62 0.22 -4.06
CA SER A 2 -6.40 0.63 -2.90
C SER A 2 -7.74 -0.11 -2.91
N GLU A 3 -8.20 -0.52 -1.74
CA GLU A 3 -9.57 -1.04 -1.51
C GLU A 3 -10.53 0.03 -0.96
N THR A 4 -10.02 1.20 -0.59
CA THR A 4 -10.79 2.33 -0.09
C THR A 4 -10.83 3.48 -1.10
N ILE A 5 -11.72 4.44 -0.84
CA ILE A 5 -11.82 5.67 -1.64
C ILE A 5 -10.51 6.43 -1.56
N VAL A 6 -9.96 6.76 -2.73
CA VAL A 6 -8.67 7.44 -2.85
C VAL A 6 -8.89 8.95 -2.92
N ASP A 7 -8.20 9.70 -2.05
CA ASP A 7 -8.19 11.17 -2.11
C ASP A 7 -7.58 11.67 -3.42
N LEU A 8 -8.10 12.80 -3.94
CA LEU A 8 -7.61 13.37 -5.20
C LEU A 8 -6.10 13.68 -5.14
N ASN A 9 -5.57 14.07 -3.97
CA ASN A 9 -4.18 14.42 -3.76
C ASN A 9 -3.35 13.25 -3.21
N PHE A 10 -3.82 12.01 -3.36
CA PHE A 10 -3.07 10.81 -2.97
C PHE A 10 -1.72 10.72 -3.70
N LEU A 11 -1.68 11.11 -4.99
CA LEU A 11 -0.45 11.33 -5.76
C LEU A 11 -0.34 12.80 -6.17
N GLU A 12 0.88 13.26 -6.48
CA GLU A 12 1.13 14.63 -6.92
C GLU A 12 0.31 14.97 -8.19
N ALA A 13 -0.19 16.21 -8.25
CA ALA A 13 -0.93 16.78 -9.39
C ALA A 13 -2.27 16.10 -9.77
N GLY A 14 -2.88 15.34 -8.85
CA GLY A 14 -4.20 14.75 -9.03
C GLY A 14 -4.14 13.29 -9.48
N VAL A 15 -4.50 12.37 -8.58
CA VAL A 15 -4.45 10.93 -8.85
C VAL A 15 -5.50 10.50 -9.88
N GLN A 16 -5.12 9.56 -10.74
CA GLN A 16 -6.04 8.84 -11.62
C GLN A 16 -6.17 7.41 -11.13
N CYS A 17 -7.41 6.96 -10.94
CA CYS A 17 -7.72 5.62 -10.48
C CYS A 17 -8.29 4.79 -11.65
N PHE A 18 -7.75 3.59 -11.83
CA PHE A 18 -8.24 2.61 -12.81
C PHE A 18 -8.97 1.50 -12.05
N PRO A 19 -10.31 1.53 -11.97
CA PRO A 19 -11.04 0.59 -11.14
C PRO A 19 -11.10 -0.80 -11.79
N MET A 20 -11.22 -1.85 -10.97
CA MET A 20 -11.50 -3.21 -11.47
C MET A 20 -12.96 -3.35 -11.92
N TYR A 21 -13.87 -2.64 -11.26
CA TYR A 21 -15.30 -2.68 -11.51
C TYR A 21 -15.90 -1.29 -11.66
N HIS A 22 -16.97 -1.18 -12.42
CA HIS A 22 -17.86 -0.02 -12.41
C HIS A 22 -19.29 -0.44 -12.04
N TYR A 23 -20.07 0.54 -11.57
CA TYR A 23 -21.42 0.32 -11.07
C TYR A 23 -22.41 1.12 -11.91
N GLU A 24 -23.44 0.44 -12.40
CA GLU A 24 -24.51 1.03 -13.21
C GLU A 24 -25.82 0.99 -12.44
N GLU A 25 -26.55 2.11 -12.40
CA GLU A 25 -27.86 2.18 -11.76
C GLU A 25 -28.86 1.28 -12.51
N ARG A 26 -29.54 0.42 -11.76
CA ARG A 26 -30.59 -0.45 -12.25
C ARG A 26 -31.81 0.40 -12.58
N LYS A 27 -32.27 0.36 -13.83
CA LYS A 27 -33.55 0.94 -14.22
C LYS A 27 -34.68 0.06 -13.69
N ILE A 28 -35.25 0.41 -12.53
CA ILE A 28 -36.44 -0.25 -11.99
C ILE A 28 -37.67 0.31 -12.74
N GLU A 29 -38.21 -0.46 -13.68
CA GLU A 29 -39.38 -0.01 -14.47
C GLU A 29 -40.72 -0.12 -13.71
N SER A 30 -40.80 -0.94 -12.65
CA SER A 30 -42.00 -1.05 -11.82
C SER A 30 -41.64 -1.46 -10.39
N LYS A 31 -42.01 -0.63 -9.40
CA LYS A 31 -41.91 -1.00 -7.98
C LYS A 31 -42.87 -2.15 -7.68
N THR A 32 -42.38 -3.23 -7.08
CA THR A 32 -43.23 -4.33 -6.60
C THR A 32 -43.66 -4.10 -5.15
N LEU A 33 -44.76 -4.72 -4.72
CA LEU A 33 -45.26 -4.67 -3.33
C LEU A 33 -44.30 -5.31 -2.31
N PHE A 34 -43.23 -5.95 -2.77
CA PHE A 34 -42.19 -6.59 -1.97
C PHE A 34 -40.85 -5.85 -2.02
N ASP A 35 -40.80 -4.66 -2.64
CA ASP A 35 -39.60 -3.83 -2.62
C ASP A 35 -39.53 -3.11 -1.26
N ASP A 36 -38.93 -3.75 -0.26
CA ASP A 36 -38.66 -3.13 1.04
C ASP A 36 -37.75 -1.90 0.86
N ALA A 37 -38.04 -0.83 1.61
CA ALA A 37 -37.31 0.44 1.51
C ALA A 37 -35.82 0.33 1.86
N GLU A 38 -35.41 -0.71 2.59
CA GLU A 38 -34.00 -1.02 2.89
C GLU A 38 -33.33 -1.85 1.80
N ASP A 39 -34.06 -2.75 1.14
CA ASP A 39 -33.53 -3.66 0.10
C ASP A 39 -33.28 -2.96 -1.24
N THR A 40 -33.91 -1.79 -1.42
CA THR A 40 -33.76 -0.95 -2.60
C THR A 40 -32.40 -0.25 -2.67
N ILE A 41 -31.80 0.21 -1.56
CA ILE A 41 -30.53 0.95 -1.63
C ILE A 41 -29.34 0.05 -2.04
N GLN A 42 -29.27 -1.18 -1.51
CA GLN A 42 -28.20 -2.13 -1.84
C GLN A 42 -28.36 -2.80 -3.22
N ASN A 43 -29.59 -2.96 -3.73
CA ASN A 43 -29.84 -3.63 -5.01
C ASN A 43 -29.98 -2.68 -6.22
N ASN A 44 -29.84 -1.37 -6.02
CA ASN A 44 -29.97 -0.37 -7.09
C ASN A 44 -28.80 -0.33 -8.08
N TYR A 45 -27.68 -1.00 -7.82
CA TYR A 45 -26.52 -0.96 -8.72
C TYR A 45 -26.10 -2.35 -9.18
N ILE A 46 -25.75 -2.45 -10.46
CA ILE A 46 -25.19 -3.66 -11.07
C ILE A 46 -23.68 -3.46 -11.21
N ARG A 47 -22.90 -4.33 -10.56
CA ARG A 47 -21.44 -4.36 -10.71
C ARG A 47 -21.05 -4.98 -12.05
N ARG A 48 -20.18 -4.30 -12.79
CA ARG A 48 -19.66 -4.71 -14.10
C ARG A 48 -18.13 -4.68 -14.09
N ASP A 49 -17.49 -5.51 -14.91
CA ASP A 49 -16.05 -5.44 -15.10
C ASP A 49 -15.66 -4.18 -15.87
N ALA A 50 -14.64 -3.46 -15.38
CA ALA A 50 -14.09 -2.30 -16.09
C ALA A 50 -13.16 -2.71 -17.25
N ILE A 51 -12.68 -3.96 -17.27
CA ILE A 51 -11.86 -4.49 -18.36
C ILE A 51 -12.75 -4.82 -19.55
N SER A 52 -12.50 -4.13 -20.68
CA SER A 52 -13.24 -4.34 -21.93
C SER A 52 -13.09 -5.75 -22.49
N ASP A 53 -14.12 -6.23 -23.19
CA ASP A 53 -14.08 -7.53 -23.85
C ASP A 53 -13.06 -7.55 -24.99
N PHE A 54 -12.82 -6.41 -25.64
CA PHE A 54 -11.81 -6.27 -26.69
C PHE A 54 -10.41 -6.69 -26.23
N ILE A 55 -9.92 -6.14 -25.10
CA ILE A 55 -8.58 -6.49 -24.60
C ILE A 55 -8.57 -7.91 -24.03
N SER A 56 -9.68 -8.33 -23.40
CA SER A 56 -9.84 -9.70 -22.89
C SER A 56 -9.67 -10.75 -23.99
N GLU A 57 -10.35 -10.58 -25.12
CA GLU A 57 -10.22 -11.47 -26.28
C GLU A 57 -8.82 -11.44 -26.88
N ARG A 58 -8.20 -10.25 -26.97
CA ARG A 58 -6.84 -10.12 -27.50
C ARG A 58 -5.82 -10.86 -26.63
N CYS A 59 -5.89 -10.71 -25.31
CA CYS A 59 -5.02 -11.43 -24.39
C CYS A 59 -5.28 -12.93 -24.43
N ARG A 60 -6.53 -13.38 -24.55
CA ARG A 60 -6.83 -14.82 -24.70
C ARG A 60 -6.26 -15.43 -25.97
N LYS A 61 -6.27 -14.69 -27.08
CA LYS A 61 -5.65 -15.12 -28.34
C LYS A 61 -4.12 -15.20 -28.23
N ALA A 62 -3.49 -14.26 -27.52
CA ALA A 62 -2.04 -14.19 -27.37
C ALA A 62 -1.49 -15.19 -26.34
N TYR A 63 -2.15 -15.31 -25.17
CA TYR A 63 -1.59 -16.00 -23.99
C TYR A 63 -2.39 -17.21 -23.53
N GLY A 64 -3.50 -17.53 -24.22
CA GLY A 64 -4.30 -18.73 -23.99
C GLY A 64 -5.71 -18.47 -23.46
N PRO A 65 -6.63 -19.45 -23.61
CA PRO A 65 -8.05 -19.28 -23.34
C PRO A 65 -8.39 -19.04 -21.85
N HIS A 66 -7.47 -19.37 -20.95
CA HIS A 66 -7.68 -19.28 -19.50
C HIS A 66 -7.43 -17.88 -18.92
N VAL A 67 -6.99 -16.91 -19.73
CA VAL A 67 -6.81 -15.53 -19.26
C VAL A 67 -8.15 -14.93 -18.84
N SER A 68 -8.24 -14.52 -17.59
CA SER A 68 -9.35 -13.77 -17.00
C SER A 68 -9.12 -12.26 -17.08
N LYS A 69 -10.19 -11.47 -16.89
CA LYS A 69 -10.09 -10.01 -16.80
C LYS A 69 -9.26 -9.55 -15.60
N GLU A 70 -9.33 -10.31 -14.52
CA GLU A 70 -8.53 -10.07 -13.32
C GLU A 70 -7.02 -10.31 -13.59
N ASP A 71 -6.65 -11.34 -14.36
CA ASP A 71 -5.25 -11.54 -14.78
C ASP A 71 -4.71 -10.33 -15.54
N ILE A 72 -5.55 -9.72 -16.39
CA ILE A 72 -5.17 -8.52 -17.16
C ILE A 72 -5.00 -7.31 -16.23
N PHE A 73 -5.88 -7.16 -15.24
CA PHE A 73 -5.78 -6.08 -14.25
C PHE A 73 -4.45 -6.16 -13.47
N TYR A 74 -4.09 -7.35 -12.98
CA TYR A 74 -2.83 -7.53 -12.26
C TYR A 74 -1.62 -7.49 -13.19
N TYR A 75 -1.73 -7.95 -14.44
CA TYR A 75 -0.69 -7.77 -15.44
C TYR A 75 -0.32 -6.29 -15.61
N VAL A 76 -1.32 -5.40 -15.73
CA VAL A 76 -1.09 -3.95 -15.79
C VAL A 76 -0.36 -3.49 -14.53
N TYR A 77 -0.78 -3.92 -13.34
CA TYR A 77 -0.13 -3.56 -12.10
C TYR A 77 1.34 -4.02 -12.06
N GLY A 78 1.65 -5.23 -12.52
CA GLY A 78 3.02 -5.74 -12.64
C GLY A 78 3.89 -4.93 -13.59
N ILE A 79 3.39 -4.60 -14.79
CA ILE A 79 4.12 -3.79 -15.78
C ILE A 79 4.44 -2.40 -15.24
N LEU A 80 3.50 -1.76 -14.53
CA LEU A 80 3.73 -0.44 -13.92
C LEU A 80 4.84 -0.45 -12.86
N HIS A 81 5.19 -1.62 -12.32
CA HIS A 81 6.32 -1.80 -11.39
C HIS A 81 7.63 -2.21 -12.07
N SER A 82 7.64 -2.51 -13.38
CA SER A 82 8.88 -2.80 -14.12
C SER A 82 9.78 -1.56 -14.19
N THR A 83 11.02 -1.72 -13.77
CA THR A 83 12.05 -0.67 -13.86
C THR A 83 12.35 -0.31 -15.31
N GLU A 84 12.39 -1.29 -16.20
CA GLU A 84 12.60 -1.10 -17.64
C GLU A 84 11.49 -0.25 -18.24
N TYR A 85 10.22 -0.57 -17.96
CA TYR A 85 9.08 0.21 -18.43
C TYR A 85 9.13 1.66 -17.93
N ARG A 86 9.32 1.84 -16.62
CA ARG A 86 9.38 3.17 -16.00
C ARG A 86 10.53 4.01 -16.53
N THR A 87 11.66 3.39 -16.85
CA THR A 87 12.85 4.08 -17.38
C THR A 87 12.69 4.41 -18.86
N ALA A 88 12.26 3.46 -19.68
CA ALA A 88 12.09 3.64 -21.12
C ALA A 88 11.05 4.72 -21.45
N PHE A 89 9.94 4.74 -20.71
CA PHE A 89 8.82 5.65 -20.96
C PHE A 89 8.75 6.83 -19.97
N ALA A 90 9.84 7.13 -19.25
CA ALA A 90 9.87 8.16 -18.21
C ALA A 90 9.40 9.55 -18.70
N ALA A 91 9.70 9.92 -19.95
CA ALA A 91 9.30 11.20 -20.53
C ALA A 91 7.78 11.26 -20.81
N ASP A 92 7.20 10.15 -21.25
CA ASP A 92 5.78 10.04 -21.58
C ASP A 92 4.93 9.93 -20.31
N LEU A 93 5.36 9.11 -19.34
CA LEU A 93 4.67 8.93 -18.06
C LEU A 93 4.51 10.24 -17.26
N LYS A 94 5.37 11.23 -17.51
CA LYS A 94 5.25 12.58 -16.91
C LYS A 94 4.19 13.47 -17.57
N LYS A 95 3.78 13.16 -18.80
CA LYS A 95 2.96 14.04 -19.64
C LYS A 95 1.61 13.44 -20.01
N MET A 96 1.47 12.13 -19.98
CA MET A 96 0.29 11.42 -20.45
C MET A 96 0.04 10.13 -19.67
N LEU A 97 -1.18 9.61 -19.79
CA LEU A 97 -1.56 8.35 -19.15
C LEU A 97 -0.69 7.19 -19.64
N PRO A 98 -0.33 6.24 -18.75
CA PRO A 98 0.45 5.06 -19.11
C PRO A 98 -0.20 4.26 -20.23
N ARG A 99 0.59 3.89 -21.24
CA ARG A 99 0.18 2.95 -22.28
C ARG A 99 0.90 1.63 -22.03
N ILE A 100 0.12 0.56 -21.88
CA ILE A 100 0.64 -0.73 -21.46
C ILE A 100 0.94 -1.58 -22.70
N PRO A 101 2.21 -1.99 -22.92
CA PRO A 101 2.58 -2.90 -23.98
C PRO A 101 2.01 -4.29 -23.69
N LEU A 102 1.83 -5.10 -24.75
CA LEU A 102 1.63 -6.53 -24.62
C LEU A 102 2.99 -7.21 -24.86
N VAL A 103 3.38 -8.11 -23.96
CA VAL A 103 4.60 -8.90 -24.11
C VAL A 103 4.42 -9.96 -25.18
N ASP A 104 5.52 -10.39 -25.80
CA ASP A 104 5.46 -11.38 -26.87
C ASP A 104 5.18 -12.79 -26.33
N GLU A 105 5.83 -13.14 -25.22
CA GLU A 105 5.77 -14.48 -24.63
C GLU A 105 4.67 -14.62 -23.58
N ALA A 106 3.87 -15.69 -23.68
CA ALA A 106 2.83 -16.00 -22.70
C ALA A 106 3.41 -16.23 -21.29
N LEU A 107 4.63 -16.78 -21.20
CA LEU A 107 5.31 -16.98 -19.92
C LEU A 107 5.57 -15.65 -19.20
N ASP A 108 5.97 -14.62 -19.94
CA ASP A 108 6.21 -13.29 -19.37
C ASP A 108 4.90 -12.65 -18.93
N PHE A 109 3.81 -12.81 -19.72
CA PHE A 109 2.49 -12.33 -19.32
C PHE A 109 2.07 -12.91 -17.95
N TRP A 110 2.18 -14.22 -17.79
CA TRP A 110 1.83 -14.89 -16.53
C TRP A 110 2.77 -14.49 -15.38
N SER A 111 4.05 -14.24 -15.68
CA SER A 111 5.02 -13.76 -14.70
C SER A 111 4.66 -12.36 -14.18
N PHE A 112 4.33 -11.42 -15.08
CA PHE A 112 3.86 -10.08 -14.73
C PHE A 112 2.51 -10.10 -14.01
N SER A 113 1.56 -10.92 -14.47
CA SER A 113 0.25 -11.07 -13.81
C SER A 113 0.40 -11.61 -12.38
N LYS A 114 1.22 -12.64 -12.18
CA LYS A 114 1.50 -13.21 -10.85
C LYS A 114 2.23 -12.22 -9.95
N ALA A 115 3.25 -11.53 -10.46
CA ALA A 115 3.95 -10.51 -9.69
C ALA A 115 3.02 -9.35 -9.31
N GLY A 116 2.17 -8.90 -10.24
CA GLY A 116 1.15 -7.89 -9.98
C GLY A 116 0.13 -8.31 -8.93
N ARG A 117 -0.29 -9.58 -8.92
CA ARG A 117 -1.13 -10.14 -7.84
C ARG A 117 -0.45 -10.08 -6.49
N ASN A 118 0.78 -10.58 -6.41
CA ASN A 118 1.55 -10.57 -5.16
C ASN A 118 1.75 -9.13 -4.66
N LEU A 119 2.11 -8.20 -5.56
CA LEU A 119 2.23 -6.78 -5.21
C LEU A 119 0.90 -6.19 -4.76
N ALA A 120 -0.22 -6.55 -5.37
CA ALA A 120 -1.53 -6.05 -4.95
C ALA A 120 -1.90 -6.59 -3.56
N GLU A 121 -1.71 -7.88 -3.31
CA GLU A 121 -1.94 -8.50 -2.00
C GLU A 121 -1.09 -7.85 -0.90
N LEU A 122 0.19 -7.58 -1.17
CA LEU A 122 1.06 -6.84 -0.25
C LEU A 122 0.51 -5.44 0.04
N HIS A 123 0.14 -4.68 -0.99
CA HIS A 123 -0.32 -3.31 -0.81
C HIS A 123 -1.71 -3.19 -0.18
N LEU A 124 -2.59 -4.17 -0.38
CA LEU A 124 -3.91 -4.21 0.27
C LEU A 124 -3.78 -4.59 1.75
N ASN A 125 -2.84 -5.47 2.09
CA ASN A 125 -2.59 -5.91 3.46
C ASN A 125 -1.41 -5.20 4.13
N TYR A 126 -1.13 -3.95 3.74
CA TYR A 126 0.07 -3.21 4.17
C TYR A 126 0.13 -2.94 5.68
N GLU A 127 -1.00 -3.01 6.38
CA GLU A 127 -1.09 -2.76 7.83
C GLU A 127 -0.81 -4.03 8.66
N ASN A 128 -1.04 -5.21 8.08
CA ASN A 128 -1.13 -6.48 8.81
C ASN A 128 0.00 -7.44 8.43
N ARG A 129 1.25 -7.04 8.66
CA ARG A 129 2.44 -7.85 8.38
C ARG A 129 3.32 -8.01 9.64
N PRO A 130 4.04 -9.12 9.77
CA PRO A 130 5.01 -9.28 10.84
C PRO A 130 6.19 -8.30 10.69
N SER A 131 6.95 -8.12 11.76
CA SER A 131 8.21 -7.36 11.69
C SER A 131 9.22 -8.06 10.77
N ALA A 132 9.99 -7.27 10.02
CA ALA A 132 11.05 -7.79 9.17
C ALA A 132 12.15 -8.49 9.98
N THR A 133 12.71 -9.57 9.41
CA THR A 133 13.81 -10.29 10.06
C THR A 133 15.02 -9.37 10.23
N GLY A 134 15.57 -9.32 11.44
CA GLY A 134 16.74 -8.51 11.78
C GLY A 134 16.43 -7.09 12.25
N VAL A 135 15.20 -6.59 12.06
CA VAL A 135 14.75 -5.32 12.64
C VAL A 135 14.49 -5.50 14.12
N ILE A 136 15.10 -4.63 14.94
CA ILE A 136 15.03 -4.69 16.40
C ILE A 136 14.24 -3.51 16.91
N VAL A 137 13.28 -3.75 17.79
CA VAL A 137 12.58 -2.69 18.53
C VAL A 137 13.14 -2.66 19.95
N THR A 138 13.57 -1.49 20.39
CA THR A 138 14.05 -1.25 21.76
C THR A 138 13.14 -0.27 22.48
N TYR A 139 12.94 -0.49 23.78
CA TYR A 139 12.18 0.36 24.69
C TYR A 139 13.11 0.80 25.82
N ASN A 140 13.44 2.09 25.91
CA ASN A 140 14.46 2.61 26.82
C ASN A 140 15.75 1.78 26.79
N THR A 141 16.23 1.41 25.59
CA THR A 141 17.40 0.55 25.31
C THR A 141 17.22 -0.96 25.58
N ILE A 142 16.05 -1.39 26.06
CA ILE A 142 15.76 -2.80 26.30
C ILE A 142 15.15 -3.42 25.04
N PRO A 143 15.70 -4.51 24.48
CA PRO A 143 15.12 -5.18 23.32
C PRO A 143 13.72 -5.74 23.60
N GLN A 144 12.84 -5.71 22.60
CA GLN A 144 11.45 -6.22 22.70
C GLN A 144 11.37 -7.64 23.29
N SER A 145 12.35 -8.52 23.00
CA SER A 145 12.41 -9.89 23.53
C SER A 145 12.58 -9.99 25.04
N GLU A 146 13.02 -8.92 25.70
CA GLU A 146 13.28 -8.89 27.14
C GLU A 146 12.24 -8.07 27.92
N ILE A 147 11.38 -7.32 27.21
CA ILE A 147 10.41 -6.42 27.81
C ILE A 147 9.44 -7.11 28.74
N GLU A 148 8.93 -8.29 28.39
CA GLU A 148 8.02 -9.04 29.25
C GLU A 148 8.65 -9.35 30.61
N LYS A 149 9.95 -9.67 30.63
CA LYS A 149 10.69 -9.96 31.88
C LYS A 149 10.87 -8.70 32.72
N VAL A 150 11.23 -7.59 32.09
CA VAL A 150 11.42 -6.30 32.76
C VAL A 150 10.10 -5.79 33.34
N MET A 151 9.00 -5.89 32.60
CA MET A 151 7.68 -5.51 33.10
C MET A 151 7.24 -6.39 34.29
N GLN A 152 7.50 -7.70 34.23
CA GLN A 152 7.21 -8.61 35.35
C GLN A 152 8.07 -8.33 36.59
N SER A 153 9.30 -7.84 36.42
CA SER A 153 10.18 -7.46 37.52
C SER A 153 9.80 -6.14 38.19
N GLY A 154 8.90 -5.36 37.59
CA GLY A 154 8.51 -4.03 38.07
C GLY A 154 9.49 -2.90 37.75
N GLU A 155 10.58 -3.19 37.02
CA GLU A 155 11.55 -2.19 36.55
C GLU A 155 10.97 -1.23 35.50
N MET A 156 9.89 -1.62 34.82
CA MET A 156 9.15 -0.79 33.87
C MET A 156 7.64 -0.98 34.05
N GLU A 157 6.93 0.08 34.44
CA GLU A 157 5.50 0.00 34.73
C GLU A 157 4.63 0.10 33.47
N THR A 158 4.92 1.02 32.55
CA THR A 158 4.11 1.26 31.36
C THR A 158 4.94 1.66 30.14
N ILE A 159 4.51 1.25 28.96
CA ILE A 159 5.10 1.62 27.68
C ILE A 159 4.19 2.64 27.00
N ASN A 160 4.76 3.79 26.64
CA ASN A 160 4.09 4.79 25.85
C ASN A 160 4.26 4.51 24.35
N TYR A 161 3.17 4.14 23.69
CA TYR A 161 3.13 3.93 22.24
C TYR A 161 2.66 5.17 21.46
N GLN A 162 2.39 6.29 22.12
CA GLN A 162 1.96 7.50 21.44
C GLN A 162 3.10 8.11 20.63
N VAL A 163 2.77 8.60 19.44
CA VAL A 163 3.68 9.31 18.55
C VAL A 163 3.48 10.81 18.65
N GLU A 164 4.56 11.57 18.74
CA GLU A 164 4.54 13.02 18.51
C GLU A 164 5.04 13.33 17.11
N LYS A 165 6.29 12.95 16.83
CA LYS A 165 6.93 13.07 15.53
C LYS A 165 8.12 12.12 15.43
N MET A 166 8.03 11.16 14.52
CA MET A 166 9.13 10.23 14.24
C MET A 166 10.28 10.96 13.54
N ARG A 167 11.52 10.50 13.78
CA ARG A 167 12.70 11.09 13.15
C ARG A 167 13.85 10.10 13.04
N PHE A 168 14.70 10.33 12.06
CA PHE A 168 16.03 9.70 12.03
C PHE A 168 16.94 10.35 13.08
N PRO A 169 17.90 9.61 13.68
CA PRO A 169 18.91 10.19 14.56
C PRO A 169 19.76 11.26 13.86
N SER A 170 20.02 11.07 12.56
CA SER A 170 20.72 12.04 11.71
C SER A 170 20.24 11.91 10.26
N LYS A 171 20.58 12.87 9.40
CA LYS A 171 20.22 12.81 7.97
C LYS A 171 20.86 11.64 7.21
N THR A 172 21.97 11.11 7.73
CA THR A 172 22.76 10.05 7.08
C THR A 172 22.41 8.67 7.63
N ASP A 173 22.01 8.58 8.89
CA ASP A 173 21.67 7.31 9.54
C ASP A 173 20.17 7.01 9.39
N LYS A 174 19.83 6.23 8.37
CA LYS A 174 18.50 5.67 8.16
C LYS A 174 18.36 4.24 8.71
N SER A 175 19.39 3.70 9.38
CA SER A 175 19.31 2.36 9.97
C SER A 175 18.44 2.33 11.23
N LYS A 176 18.13 3.52 11.78
CA LYS A 176 17.33 3.69 12.99
C LYS A 176 16.23 4.72 12.81
N ILE A 177 15.08 4.48 13.43
CA ILE A 177 13.99 5.44 13.56
C ILE A 177 13.69 5.64 15.04
N ILE A 178 13.78 6.88 15.50
CA ILE A 178 13.32 7.29 16.82
C ILE A 178 11.81 7.49 16.70
N TYR A 179 11.04 6.57 17.27
CA TYR A 179 9.59 6.61 17.24
C TYR A 179 9.05 7.63 18.25
N ASN A 180 9.49 7.56 19.50
CA ASN A 180 9.24 8.55 20.54
C ASN A 180 10.39 8.58 21.57
N SER A 181 10.17 9.10 22.78
CA SER A 181 11.20 9.15 23.83
C SER A 181 11.58 7.78 24.41
N GLN A 182 10.72 6.78 24.26
CA GLN A 182 10.92 5.43 24.80
C GLN A 182 11.26 4.40 23.72
N ILE A 183 10.65 4.51 22.53
CA ILE A 183 10.70 3.47 21.50
C ILE A 183 11.66 3.88 20.38
N THR A 184 12.57 2.98 20.03
CA THR A 184 13.46 3.10 18.87
C THR A 184 13.42 1.82 18.05
N ILE A 185 13.40 1.97 16.72
CA ILE A 185 13.50 0.86 15.76
C ILE A 185 14.90 0.91 15.16
N GLU A 186 15.59 -0.22 15.13
CA GLU A 186 16.98 -0.35 14.74
C GLU A 186 17.18 -1.45 13.71
N ASN A 187 18.34 -1.43 13.04
CA ASN A 187 18.73 -2.40 12.01
C ASN A 187 17.77 -2.46 10.81
N ILE A 188 17.21 -1.31 10.41
CA ILE A 188 16.38 -1.21 9.21
C ILE A 188 17.28 -1.34 7.97
N PRO A 189 17.05 -2.32 7.09
CA PRO A 189 17.89 -2.51 5.91
C PRO A 189 17.70 -1.38 4.90
N ALA A 190 18.78 -0.99 4.22
CA ALA A 190 18.76 0.11 3.25
C ALA A 190 17.78 -0.13 2.09
N THR A 191 17.59 -1.39 1.69
CA THR A 191 16.66 -1.81 0.63
C THR A 191 15.22 -1.44 0.94
N ALA A 192 14.83 -1.35 2.21
CA ALA A 192 13.48 -0.94 2.60
C ALA A 192 13.17 0.53 2.23
N TYR A 193 14.19 1.35 2.00
CA TYR A 193 14.02 2.75 1.57
C TYR A 193 13.99 2.91 0.04
N GLU A 194 14.28 1.86 -0.72
CA GLU A 194 14.27 1.90 -2.19
C GLU A 194 12.85 1.89 -2.76
N TYR A 195 11.87 1.39 -2.00
CA TYR A 195 10.47 1.47 -2.38
C TYR A 195 9.95 2.91 -2.24
N ILE A 196 9.97 3.63 -3.37
CA ILE A 196 9.56 5.04 -3.47
C ILE A 196 8.17 5.17 -4.07
N VAL A 197 7.30 5.87 -3.36
CA VAL A 197 5.98 6.31 -3.82
C VAL A 197 5.95 7.83 -3.81
N ASN A 198 5.61 8.47 -4.92
CA ASN A 198 5.45 9.94 -5.00
C ASN A 198 6.65 10.75 -4.44
N GLY A 199 7.88 10.29 -4.71
CA GLY A 199 9.12 10.99 -4.36
C GLY A 199 9.68 10.73 -2.96
N LYS A 200 9.01 9.95 -2.10
CA LYS A 200 9.49 9.54 -0.77
C LYS A 200 9.41 8.04 -0.59
N SER A 201 10.22 7.47 0.30
CA SER A 201 10.06 6.05 0.63
C SER A 201 8.72 5.81 1.35
N ALA A 202 8.17 4.59 1.24
CA ALA A 202 6.95 4.24 1.97
C ALA A 202 7.10 4.45 3.49
N ILE A 203 8.30 4.18 4.03
CA ILE A 203 8.65 4.43 5.44
C ILE A 203 8.60 5.93 5.76
N GLU A 204 9.16 6.78 4.91
CA GLU A 204 9.16 8.24 5.10
C GLU A 204 7.74 8.81 5.03
N TRP A 205 6.84 8.22 4.23
CA TRP A 205 5.41 8.58 4.25
C TRP A 205 4.77 8.32 5.61
N ILE A 206 5.03 7.17 6.24
CA ILE A 206 4.51 6.86 7.57
C ILE A 206 5.05 7.89 8.58
N MET A 207 6.36 8.17 8.55
CA MET A 207 6.97 9.16 9.46
C MET A 207 6.41 10.58 9.29
N GLU A 208 6.03 10.96 8.07
CA GLU A 208 5.46 12.27 7.77
C GLU A 208 3.98 12.39 8.13
N ARG A 209 3.18 11.37 7.79
CA ARG A 209 1.73 11.38 7.99
C ARG A 209 1.33 11.10 9.44
N TYR A 210 2.06 10.21 10.12
CA TYR A 210 1.80 9.86 11.52
C TYR A 210 2.62 10.76 12.47
N ALA A 211 2.28 12.04 12.43
CA ALA A 211 2.79 13.05 13.34
C ALA A 211 1.65 13.96 13.82
N VAL A 212 1.75 14.49 15.04
CA VAL A 212 0.79 15.45 15.57
C VAL A 212 1.01 16.80 14.88
N ILE A 213 0.03 17.25 14.11
CA ILE A 213 0.13 18.48 13.30
C ILE A 213 -1.10 19.35 13.57
N THR A 214 -0.87 20.59 13.98
CA THR A 214 -1.92 21.61 14.10
C THR A 214 -1.89 22.54 12.91
N HIS A 215 -3.00 22.63 12.18
CA HIS A 215 -3.13 23.55 11.06
C HIS A 215 -3.22 25.00 11.57
N LYS A 216 -2.36 25.88 11.07
CA LYS A 216 -2.19 27.24 11.64
C LYS A 216 -3.44 28.10 11.54
N ASP A 217 -4.14 28.04 10.40
CA ASP A 217 -5.25 28.96 10.14
C ASP A 217 -6.57 28.50 10.77
N SER A 218 -6.78 27.19 10.84
CA SER A 218 -8.01 26.62 11.40
C SER A 218 -7.89 26.26 12.88
N GLY A 219 -6.67 26.11 13.39
CA GLY A 219 -6.39 25.62 14.75
C GLY A 219 -6.73 24.14 14.97
N ILE A 220 -7.13 23.42 13.91
CA ILE A 220 -7.50 22.00 14.01
C ILE A 220 -6.22 21.16 14.13
N THR A 221 -6.15 20.35 15.18
CA THR A 221 -5.07 19.38 15.39
C THR A 221 -5.45 18.04 14.79
N ASN A 222 -4.58 17.53 13.91
CA ASN A 222 -4.60 16.15 13.47
C ASN A 222 -3.65 15.34 14.37
N ASN A 223 -4.22 14.45 15.18
CA ASN A 223 -3.49 13.58 16.08
C ASN A 223 -3.70 12.11 15.68
N PRO A 224 -2.68 11.43 15.10
CA PRO A 224 -2.84 10.04 14.66
C PRO A 224 -3.07 9.05 15.82
N ASN A 225 -2.75 9.43 17.07
CA ASN A 225 -2.98 8.57 18.24
C ASN A 225 -4.48 8.43 18.59
N ASP A 226 -5.33 9.35 18.10
CA ASP A 226 -6.77 9.29 18.33
C ASP A 226 -7.35 8.05 17.62
N TRP A 227 -6.87 7.72 16.43
CA TRP A 227 -7.25 6.50 15.70
C TRP A 227 -6.89 5.23 16.48
N ALA A 228 -5.68 5.16 17.02
CA ALA A 228 -5.22 4.04 17.84
C ALA A 228 -6.06 3.88 19.12
N THR A 229 -6.52 5.00 19.68
CA THR A 229 -7.36 5.03 20.89
C THR A 229 -8.80 4.60 20.58
N GLU A 230 -9.38 5.08 19.48
CA GLU A 230 -10.73 4.73 19.03
C GLU A 230 -10.87 3.21 18.74
N HIS A 231 -9.78 2.59 18.27
CA HIS A 231 -9.74 1.17 17.93
C HIS A 231 -9.14 0.27 19.03
N ASP A 232 -8.94 0.81 20.24
CA ASP A 232 -8.34 0.09 21.38
C ASP A 232 -7.01 -0.63 21.04
N ASN A 233 -6.23 -0.07 20.11
CA ASN A 233 -4.97 -0.63 19.63
C ASN A 233 -3.83 0.39 19.77
N PRO A 234 -3.22 0.52 20.97
CA PRO A 234 -2.16 1.50 21.22
C PRO A 234 -0.90 1.25 20.38
N ARG A 235 -0.65 0.02 19.91
CA ARG A 235 0.51 -0.33 19.08
C ARG A 235 0.30 -0.10 17.60
N TYR A 236 -0.90 0.27 17.16
CA TYR A 236 -1.27 0.35 15.74
C TYR A 236 -0.21 1.07 14.88
N ILE A 237 0.23 2.26 15.28
CA ILE A 237 1.17 3.07 14.49
C ILE A 237 2.58 2.43 14.44
N LEU A 238 3.01 1.84 15.56
CA LEU A 238 4.28 1.12 15.62
C LEU A 238 4.25 -0.13 14.73
N ASP A 239 3.19 -0.94 14.86
CA ASP A 239 3.05 -2.17 14.10
C ASP A 239 2.86 -1.88 12.60
N LEU A 240 2.14 -0.81 12.25
CA LEU A 240 2.05 -0.30 10.88
C LEU A 240 3.43 0.05 10.30
N LEU A 241 4.26 0.77 11.05
CA LEU A 241 5.61 1.11 10.59
C LEU A 241 6.47 -0.14 10.37
N LEU A 242 6.42 -1.11 11.28
CA LEU A 242 7.13 -2.39 11.14
C LEU A 242 6.63 -3.19 9.93
N SER A 243 5.32 -3.20 9.73
CA SER A 243 4.65 -3.85 8.60
C SER A 243 5.10 -3.25 7.27
N VAL A 244 5.14 -1.91 7.17
CA VAL A 244 5.59 -1.18 5.96
C VAL A 244 7.08 -1.41 5.69
N ILE A 245 7.93 -1.56 6.71
CA ILE A 245 9.34 -1.92 6.52
C ILE A 245 9.45 -3.28 5.82
N LEU A 246 8.74 -4.30 6.31
CA LEU A 246 8.76 -5.63 5.68
C LEU A 246 8.18 -5.59 4.26
N LEU A 247 7.04 -4.94 4.07
CA LEU A 247 6.42 -4.76 2.76
C LEU A 247 7.39 -4.15 1.76
N SER A 248 8.15 -3.13 2.17
CA SER A 248 9.09 -2.45 1.30
C SER A 248 10.22 -3.38 0.84
N ILE A 249 10.69 -4.27 1.72
CA ILE A 249 11.72 -5.27 1.38
C ILE A 249 11.16 -6.28 0.35
N GLU A 250 10.02 -6.89 0.65
CA GLU A 250 9.41 -7.91 -0.23
C GLU A 250 8.97 -7.33 -1.58
N MET A 251 8.49 -6.09 -1.58
CA MET A 251 8.16 -5.38 -2.81
C MET A 251 9.37 -5.27 -3.72
N MET A 252 10.54 -4.89 -3.17
CA MET A 252 11.77 -4.81 -3.94
C MET A 252 12.24 -6.19 -4.43
N GLU A 253 12.05 -7.25 -3.65
CA GLU A 253 12.32 -8.63 -4.10
C GLU A 253 11.46 -9.03 -5.30
N ILE A 254 10.17 -8.72 -5.28
CA ILE A 254 9.26 -9.01 -6.41
C ILE A 254 9.64 -8.19 -7.65
N VAL A 255 9.89 -6.89 -7.48
CA VAL A 255 10.26 -5.98 -8.58
C VAL A 255 11.57 -6.40 -9.24
N ASN A 256 12.58 -6.76 -8.44
CA ASN A 256 13.86 -7.23 -8.94
C ASN A 256 13.77 -8.61 -9.62
N GLY A 257 12.72 -9.39 -9.34
CA GLY A 257 12.42 -10.67 -9.96
C GLY A 257 11.57 -10.60 -11.23
N LEU A 258 11.15 -9.40 -11.66
CA LEU A 258 10.34 -9.25 -12.88
C LEU A 258 11.11 -9.62 -14.15
N PRO A 259 10.44 -10.17 -15.18
CA PRO A 259 11.05 -10.36 -16.49
C PRO A 259 11.54 -9.03 -17.07
N LYS A 260 12.67 -9.07 -17.79
CA LYS A 260 13.20 -7.88 -18.46
C LYS A 260 12.37 -7.56 -19.70
N LEU A 261 11.95 -6.31 -19.83
CA LEU A 261 11.26 -5.82 -21.02
C LEU A 261 12.27 -5.20 -22.00
N THR A 262 12.09 -5.50 -23.28
CA THR A 262 12.80 -4.87 -24.40
C THR A 262 11.79 -4.13 -25.27
N PHE A 263 12.12 -2.90 -25.69
CA PHE A 263 11.25 -2.00 -26.45
C PHE A 263 11.93 -1.53 -27.73
#